data_AF-A0A1S8YGQ9-F1
#
_entry.id   AF-A0A1S8YGQ9-F1
#
_cell.length_a   1.000
_cell.length_b   1.000
_cell.length_c   1.000
_cell.angle_alpha   90.00
_cell.angle_beta   90.00
_cell.angle_gamma   90.00
#
_symmetry.space_group_name_H-M   'P 1'
#
loop_
_entity.id
_entity.type
_entity.pdbx_description
1 polymer ?
#
loop_
_entity_poly.entity_id
_entity_poly.type
_entity_poly.pdbx_seq_one_letter_code
_entity_poly.pdbx_strand_id
1 'polypeptide(L)'
;MKHIKLGKYVLIYLAGFLTSFSGVLDSLVKIPLSYEELKKSYVYDNKFLTGQWTTNAEYLANSSELGLDPSQPKMTLSMKVFEDGSASGEMMSEKICDALPLTWNIRLEADAPTFRDFFFNRKFYLKQLHKGRIQTVAELELVNKDRKHGSMKFNVIGDGTGALPKKITLAKNLPQYISDFKELSDYCGESPIQYWKDFYPKRGKNIHK
;
A
#
# COMPACT_ATOMS: atom_id res chain seq x y z
N MET A 1 38.39 27.78 -37.68
CA MET A 1 39.22 27.04 -36.69
C MET A 1 38.96 27.42 -35.21
N LYS A 2 37.77 27.90 -34.80
CA LYS A 2 37.45 28.16 -33.37
C LYS A 2 36.64 27.04 -32.70
N HIS A 3 35.83 26.28 -33.45
CA HIS A 3 34.97 25.22 -32.90
C HIS A 3 35.71 23.95 -32.44
N ILE A 4 36.89 23.66 -32.99
CA ILE A 4 37.68 22.46 -32.63
C ILE A 4 38.35 22.61 -31.25
N LYS A 5 38.66 23.85 -30.83
CA LYS A 5 39.27 24.10 -29.52
C LYS A 5 38.27 23.90 -28.38
N LEU A 6 37.00 24.31 -28.56
CA LEU A 6 35.96 24.18 -27.53
C LEU A 6 35.65 22.70 -27.21
N GLY A 7 35.60 21.83 -28.23
CA GLY A 7 35.39 20.39 -28.04
C GLY A 7 36.51 19.70 -27.26
N LYS A 8 37.75 20.17 -27.41
CA LYS A 8 38.89 19.67 -26.62
C LYS A 8 38.75 20.00 -25.13
N TYR A 9 38.30 21.21 -24.79
CA TYR A 9 38.12 21.59 -23.38
C TYR A 9 36.92 20.87 -22.73
N VAL A 10 35.85 20.60 -23.47
CA VAL A 10 34.71 19.81 -22.96
C VAL A 10 35.12 18.35 -22.73
N LEU A 11 35.90 17.75 -23.63
CA LEU A 11 36.43 16.39 -23.45
C LEU A 11 37.43 16.29 -22.30
N ILE A 12 38.28 17.29 -22.09
CA ILE A 12 39.19 17.35 -20.94
C ILE A 12 38.42 17.59 -19.65
N TYR A 13 37.33 18.37 -19.66
CA TYR A 13 36.47 18.56 -18.50
C TYR A 13 35.69 17.28 -18.17
N LEU A 14 35.17 16.55 -19.16
CA LEU A 14 34.52 15.25 -18.97
C LEU A 14 35.52 14.17 -18.53
N ALA A 15 36.72 14.13 -19.11
CA ALA A 15 37.77 13.21 -18.67
C ALA A 15 38.25 13.55 -17.25
N GLY A 16 38.43 14.84 -16.95
CA GLY A 16 38.76 15.34 -15.62
C GLY A 16 37.66 15.05 -14.59
N PHE A 17 36.39 15.18 -14.97
CA PHE A 17 35.24 14.82 -14.15
C PHE A 17 35.22 13.30 -13.91
N LEU A 18 35.43 12.48 -14.94
CA LEU A 18 35.49 11.02 -14.81
C LEU A 18 36.69 10.54 -13.98
N THR A 19 37.85 11.20 -14.03
CA THR A 19 39.01 10.88 -13.18
C THR A 19 38.91 11.45 -11.77
N SER A 20 38.21 12.56 -11.57
CA SER A 20 37.88 13.08 -10.22
C SER A 20 36.86 12.18 -9.55
N PHE A 21 35.91 11.65 -10.32
CA PHE A 21 34.99 10.62 -9.85
C PHE A 21 35.68 9.27 -9.67
N SER A 22 36.77 8.92 -10.37
CA SER A 22 37.45 7.63 -10.11
C SER A 22 38.15 7.58 -8.74
N GLY A 23 38.63 8.72 -8.22
CA GLY A 23 39.15 8.82 -6.85
C GLY A 23 38.07 8.94 -5.77
N VAL A 24 36.92 9.55 -6.10
CA VAL A 24 35.75 9.64 -5.21
C VAL A 24 34.89 8.36 -5.24
N LEU A 25 35.01 7.54 -6.29
CA LEU A 25 34.35 6.25 -6.41
C LEU A 25 34.91 5.23 -5.42
N ASP A 26 36.19 5.29 -5.07
CA ASP A 26 36.76 4.43 -4.01
C ASP A 26 36.22 4.77 -2.61
N SER A 27 35.77 6.02 -2.40
CA SER A 27 35.00 6.44 -1.22
C SER A 27 33.52 6.02 -1.29
N LEU A 28 32.98 5.77 -2.48
CA LEU A 28 31.62 5.27 -2.69
C LEU A 28 31.53 3.73 -2.59
N VAL A 29 32.64 3.02 -2.74
CA VAL A 29 32.73 1.56 -2.46
C VAL A 29 32.56 1.26 -0.96
N LYS A 30 32.68 2.26 -0.08
CA LYS A 30 32.35 2.14 1.36
C LYS A 30 30.87 2.36 1.70
N ILE A 31 29.98 2.38 0.70
CA ILE A 31 28.53 2.27 0.93
C ILE A 31 28.01 0.91 0.42
N PRO A 32 28.27 -0.22 1.12
CA PRO A 32 27.43 -1.40 0.89
C PRO A 32 26.83 -2.04 2.15
N LEU A 33 27.29 -1.72 3.36
CA LEU A 33 26.72 -2.30 4.59
C LEU A 33 25.61 -1.43 5.18
N SER A 34 25.87 -0.12 5.37
CA SER A 34 24.86 0.79 5.93
C SER A 34 23.66 0.99 4.99
N TYR A 35 23.87 0.88 3.67
CA TYR A 35 22.83 1.06 2.66
C TYR A 35 21.91 -0.15 2.53
N GLU A 36 22.45 -1.37 2.54
CA GLU A 36 21.64 -2.59 2.60
C GLU A 36 20.88 -2.69 3.94
N GLU A 37 21.48 -2.27 5.07
CA GLU A 37 20.81 -2.19 6.37
C GLU A 37 19.72 -1.10 6.44
N LEU A 38 19.98 0.10 5.88
CA LEU A 38 18.98 1.15 5.74
C LEU A 38 17.82 0.70 4.85
N LYS A 39 18.12 0.03 3.74
CA LYS A 39 17.14 -0.51 2.79
C LYS A 39 16.30 -1.64 3.41
N LYS A 40 16.92 -2.57 4.16
CA LYS A 40 16.22 -3.63 4.91
C LYS A 40 15.31 -3.06 5.99
N SER A 41 15.77 -2.00 6.66
CA SER A 41 14.97 -1.25 7.64
C SER A 41 13.81 -0.50 7.00
N TYR A 42 14.02 0.23 5.88
CA TYR A 42 13.01 1.15 5.33
C TYR A 42 12.13 0.59 4.22
N VAL A 43 12.66 -0.23 3.31
CA VAL A 43 11.95 -0.74 2.13
C VAL A 43 11.33 -2.12 2.40
N TYR A 44 12.06 -2.97 3.11
CA TYR A 44 11.66 -4.36 3.42
C TYR A 44 11.10 -4.53 4.84
N ASP A 45 10.59 -3.45 5.44
CA ASP A 45 10.23 -3.29 6.85
C ASP A 45 9.14 -4.28 7.33
N ASN A 46 9.51 -5.55 7.38
CA ASN A 46 8.61 -6.67 7.57
C ASN A 46 7.98 -6.57 8.95
N LYS A 47 8.78 -6.27 9.97
CA LYS A 47 8.29 -6.15 11.35
C LYS A 47 7.29 -5.00 11.51
N PHE A 48 7.51 -3.86 10.85
CA PHE A 48 6.55 -2.77 10.93
C PHE A 48 5.28 -3.10 10.18
N LEU A 49 5.38 -3.47 8.89
CA LEU A 49 4.23 -3.69 8.01
C LEU A 49 3.39 -4.91 8.41
N THR A 50 4.02 -6.00 8.86
CA THR A 50 3.33 -7.20 9.31
C THR A 50 2.57 -6.93 10.59
N GLY A 51 1.28 -7.23 10.61
CA GLY A 51 0.45 -7.15 11.80
C GLY A 51 -0.99 -6.76 11.48
N GLN A 52 -1.68 -6.36 12.55
CA GLN A 52 -3.08 -5.97 12.54
C GLN A 52 -3.19 -4.45 12.61
N TRP A 53 -4.03 -3.89 11.78
CA TRP A 53 -4.14 -2.46 11.57
C TRP A 53 -5.61 -2.06 11.58
N THR A 54 -5.94 -0.98 12.26
CA THR A 54 -7.30 -0.42 12.25
C THR A 54 -7.24 1.10 12.16
N THR A 55 -8.32 1.65 11.63
CA THR A 55 -8.58 3.09 11.55
C THR A 55 -9.27 3.62 12.81
N ASN A 56 -9.79 2.72 13.64
CA ASN A 56 -10.58 3.03 14.82
C ASN A 56 -9.67 3.15 16.05
N ALA A 57 -9.79 4.27 16.75
CA ALA A 57 -9.11 4.52 18.02
C ALA A 57 -10.07 5.12 19.07
N GLU A 58 -11.37 4.83 18.96
CA GLU A 58 -12.44 5.39 19.80
C GLU A 58 -12.15 5.30 21.30
N TYR A 59 -11.54 4.20 21.76
CA TYR A 59 -11.22 3.98 23.17
C TYR A 59 -9.73 4.27 23.53
N LEU A 60 -9.05 5.12 22.76
CA LEU A 60 -7.66 5.51 23.04
C LEU A 60 -7.54 7.01 23.32
N ALA A 61 -7.03 7.34 24.51
CA ALA A 61 -6.86 8.73 24.97
C ALA A 61 -5.88 9.53 24.09
N ASN A 62 -4.88 8.88 23.49
CA ASN A 62 -3.85 9.52 22.65
C ASN A 62 -4.09 9.27 21.14
N SER A 63 -5.35 9.07 20.74
CA SER A 63 -5.71 8.79 19.34
C SER A 63 -5.29 9.88 18.36
N SER A 64 -5.21 11.13 18.81
CA SER A 64 -4.74 12.27 18.01
C SER A 64 -3.27 12.15 17.58
N GLU A 65 -2.42 11.54 18.41
CA GLU A 65 -0.99 11.33 18.11
C GLU A 65 -0.78 10.26 17.02
N LEU A 66 -1.75 9.37 16.82
CA LEU A 66 -1.73 8.36 15.76
C LEU A 66 -2.02 8.97 14.37
N GLY A 67 -2.50 10.22 14.33
CA GLY A 67 -2.89 10.91 13.11
C GLY A 67 -4.13 10.31 12.43
N LEU A 68 -4.93 9.57 13.19
CA LEU A 68 -6.20 9.01 12.76
C LEU A 68 -7.26 10.10 12.67
N ASP A 69 -8.08 10.02 11.63
CA ASP A 69 -9.20 10.92 11.40
C ASP A 69 -10.50 10.21 11.82
N PRO A 70 -11.24 10.71 12.83
CA PRO A 70 -12.50 10.10 13.26
C PRO A 70 -13.58 10.03 12.17
N SER A 71 -13.46 10.83 11.11
CA SER A 71 -14.39 10.81 9.97
C SER A 71 -14.06 9.72 8.93
N GLN A 72 -12.88 9.10 9.04
CA GLN A 72 -12.49 8.01 8.15
C GLN A 72 -13.40 6.80 8.42
N PRO A 73 -13.85 6.09 7.37
CA PRO A 73 -14.63 4.86 7.58
C PRO A 73 -13.86 3.87 8.46
N LYS A 74 -14.60 3.07 9.22
CA LYS A 74 -14.03 1.93 9.95
C LYS A 74 -13.46 0.94 8.93
N MET A 75 -12.15 0.73 9.00
CA MET A 75 -11.42 -0.24 8.21
C MET A 75 -10.45 -1.06 9.07
N THR A 76 -10.28 -2.31 8.69
CA THR A 76 -9.27 -3.21 9.23
C THR A 76 -8.34 -3.67 8.11
N LEU A 77 -7.09 -3.92 8.47
CA LEU A 77 -6.10 -4.53 7.60
C LEU A 77 -5.28 -5.54 8.41
N SER A 78 -5.30 -6.79 7.98
CA SER A 78 -4.32 -7.80 8.39
C SER A 78 -3.27 -7.90 7.30
N MET A 79 -1.99 -7.76 7.62
CA MET A 79 -0.92 -7.80 6.62
C MET A 79 0.23 -8.69 7.08
N LYS A 80 0.78 -9.46 6.14
CA LYS A 80 1.99 -10.26 6.31
C LYS A 80 2.97 -9.91 5.20
N VAL A 81 4.20 -9.61 5.58
CA VAL A 81 5.32 -9.40 4.66
C VAL A 81 6.18 -10.66 4.65
N PHE A 82 6.51 -11.13 3.44
CA PHE A 82 7.31 -12.33 3.20
C PHE A 82 8.80 -12.00 3.18
N GLU A 83 9.64 -13.04 3.12
CA GLU A 83 11.10 -12.90 3.16
C GLU A 83 11.67 -12.13 1.97
N ASP A 84 11.06 -12.27 0.79
CA ASP A 84 11.39 -11.52 -0.43
C ASP A 84 10.92 -10.05 -0.38
N GLY A 85 10.23 -9.66 0.70
CA GLY A 85 9.69 -8.33 0.89
C GLY A 85 8.32 -8.10 0.29
N SER A 86 7.77 -9.04 -0.49
CA SER A 86 6.39 -8.98 -0.96
C SER A 86 5.43 -8.97 0.24
N ALA A 87 4.23 -8.43 0.06
CA ALA A 87 3.23 -8.35 1.11
C ALA A 87 1.89 -8.88 0.63
N SER A 88 1.17 -9.57 1.51
CA SER A 88 -0.20 -10.00 1.29
C SER A 88 -1.01 -9.83 2.56
N GLY A 89 -2.26 -9.46 2.40
CA GLY A 89 -3.15 -9.15 3.50
C GLY A 89 -4.60 -9.09 3.08
N GLU A 90 -5.46 -8.84 4.06
CA GLU A 90 -6.90 -8.68 3.88
C GLU A 90 -7.27 -7.30 4.40
N MET A 91 -7.94 -6.51 3.55
CA MET A 91 -8.44 -5.19 3.90
C MET A 91 -9.96 -5.20 3.84
N MET A 92 -10.60 -4.75 4.90
CA MET A 92 -12.05 -4.75 5.02
C MET A 92 -12.57 -3.39 5.45
N SER A 93 -13.73 -3.03 4.91
CA SER A 93 -14.63 -1.97 5.38
C SER A 93 -16.00 -2.23 4.77
N GLU A 94 -17.07 -1.71 5.37
CA GLU A 94 -18.42 -1.87 4.83
C GLU A 94 -18.49 -1.43 3.36
N LYS A 95 -17.97 -0.24 3.06
CA LYS A 95 -17.95 0.33 1.69
C LYS A 95 -17.18 -0.53 0.69
N ILE A 96 -16.03 -1.08 1.09
CA ILE A 96 -15.26 -1.98 0.22
C ILE A 96 -16.10 -3.22 -0.10
N CYS A 97 -16.75 -3.80 0.91
CA CYS A 97 -17.52 -5.03 0.75
C CYS A 97 -18.78 -4.82 -0.09
N ASP A 98 -19.46 -3.67 0.06
CA ASP A 98 -20.60 -3.30 -0.78
C ASP A 98 -20.23 -3.04 -2.24
N ALA A 99 -19.07 -2.41 -2.48
CA ALA A 99 -18.61 -2.14 -3.83
C ALA A 99 -18.00 -3.38 -4.50
N LEU A 100 -17.59 -4.36 -3.70
CA LEU A 100 -17.01 -5.63 -4.12
C LEU A 100 -17.84 -6.81 -3.59
N PRO A 101 -19.15 -6.91 -3.89
CA PRO A 101 -20.05 -7.83 -3.20
C PRO A 101 -19.97 -9.26 -3.73
N LEU A 102 -19.05 -9.57 -4.66
CA LEU A 102 -18.99 -10.89 -5.29
C LEU A 102 -18.42 -11.96 -4.35
N THR A 103 -17.43 -11.57 -3.55
CA THR A 103 -16.78 -12.44 -2.58
C THR A 103 -16.14 -11.60 -1.49
N TRP A 104 -16.18 -12.11 -0.26
CA TRP A 104 -15.47 -11.55 0.89
C TRP A 104 -13.94 -11.69 0.80
N ASN A 105 -13.42 -12.43 -0.20
CA ASN A 105 -11.98 -12.58 -0.45
C ASN A 105 -11.42 -11.36 -1.17
N ILE A 106 -11.14 -10.31 -0.40
CA ILE A 106 -10.55 -9.04 -0.83
C ILE A 106 -9.14 -8.95 -0.28
N ARG A 107 -8.15 -8.94 -1.16
CA ARG A 107 -6.73 -9.02 -0.79
C ARG A 107 -6.01 -7.73 -1.09
N LEU A 108 -5.18 -7.29 -0.16
CA LEU A 108 -4.19 -6.26 -0.41
C LEU A 108 -2.84 -6.93 -0.66
N GLU A 109 -2.26 -6.70 -1.83
CA GLU A 109 -0.99 -7.31 -2.22
C GLU A 109 0.02 -6.25 -2.67
N ALA A 110 1.28 -6.45 -2.35
CA ALA A 110 2.38 -5.68 -2.92
C ALA A 110 3.48 -6.64 -3.37
N ASP A 111 3.99 -6.41 -4.58
CA ASP A 111 5.10 -7.17 -5.11
C ASP A 111 6.36 -6.96 -4.27
N ALA A 112 7.33 -7.86 -4.47
CA ALA A 112 8.66 -7.70 -3.90
C ALA A 112 9.26 -6.35 -4.35
N PRO A 113 9.83 -5.56 -3.43
CA PRO A 113 10.42 -4.27 -3.78
C PRO A 113 11.52 -4.42 -4.84
N THR A 114 11.47 -3.54 -5.84
CA THR A 114 12.44 -3.45 -6.93
C THR A 114 13.37 -2.26 -6.74
N PHE A 115 14.33 -2.07 -7.67
CA PHE A 115 15.19 -0.87 -7.66
C PHE A 115 14.39 0.45 -7.81
N ARG A 116 13.16 0.42 -8.34
CA ARG A 116 12.32 1.62 -8.45
C ARG A 116 11.79 2.09 -7.11
N ASP A 117 11.48 1.16 -6.21
CA ASP A 117 10.90 1.44 -4.88
C ASP A 117 11.87 2.14 -3.91
N PHE A 118 13.10 2.41 -4.35
CA PHE A 118 14.02 3.29 -3.67
C PHE A 118 13.74 4.78 -3.88
N PHE A 119 13.22 5.12 -5.06
CA PHE A 119 13.00 6.50 -5.48
C PHE A 119 11.52 6.86 -5.45
N PHE A 120 10.65 5.85 -5.45
CA PHE A 120 9.21 6.01 -5.46
C PHE A 120 8.57 5.30 -4.29
N ASN A 121 7.45 5.83 -3.83
CA ASN A 121 6.67 5.20 -2.78
C ASN A 121 6.17 3.83 -3.23
N ARG A 122 6.15 2.90 -2.28
CA ARG A 122 5.73 1.52 -2.52
C ARG A 122 4.23 1.46 -2.81
N LYS A 123 3.88 0.71 -3.84
CA LYS A 123 2.49 0.49 -4.26
C LYS A 123 1.92 -0.80 -3.69
N PHE A 124 0.63 -0.77 -3.40
CA PHE A 124 -0.18 -1.88 -2.95
C PHE A 124 -1.44 -1.93 -3.81
N TYR A 125 -1.88 -3.14 -4.12
CA TYR A 125 -2.97 -3.39 -5.04
C TYR A 125 -4.07 -4.13 -4.28
N LEU A 126 -5.25 -3.51 -4.21
CA LEU A 126 -6.44 -4.18 -3.73
C LEU A 126 -6.97 -5.04 -4.86
N LYS A 127 -7.16 -6.34 -4.60
CA LYS A 127 -7.53 -7.34 -5.58
C LYS A 127 -8.75 -8.14 -5.11
N GLN A 128 -9.60 -8.50 -6.06
CA GLN A 128 -10.73 -9.41 -5.84
C GLN A 128 -10.80 -10.46 -6.96
N LEU A 129 -11.30 -11.65 -6.64
CA LEU A 129 -11.68 -12.65 -7.64
C LEU A 129 -12.96 -12.20 -8.38
N HIS A 130 -12.83 -11.93 -9.68
CA HIS A 130 -13.94 -11.62 -10.58
C HIS A 130 -13.85 -12.46 -11.85
N LYS A 131 -14.93 -13.17 -12.19
CA LYS A 131 -15.02 -14.05 -13.39
C LYS A 131 -13.87 -15.05 -13.52
N GLY A 132 -13.47 -15.66 -12.40
CA GLY A 132 -12.39 -16.67 -12.37
C GLY A 132 -10.99 -16.09 -12.51
N ARG A 133 -10.81 -14.76 -12.46
CA ARG A 133 -9.51 -14.08 -12.49
C ARG A 133 -9.39 -13.13 -11.32
N ILE A 134 -8.19 -13.04 -10.75
CA ILE A 134 -7.86 -11.98 -9.78
C ILE A 134 -7.72 -10.67 -10.55
N GLN A 135 -8.48 -9.65 -10.16
CA GLN A 135 -8.46 -8.33 -10.78
C GLN A 135 -8.08 -7.27 -9.76
N THR A 136 -7.23 -6.33 -10.15
CA THR A 136 -6.94 -5.14 -9.35
C THR A 136 -8.12 -4.19 -9.43
N VAL A 137 -8.66 -3.84 -8.26
CA VAL A 137 -9.83 -2.97 -8.11
C VAL A 137 -9.46 -1.59 -7.55
N ALA A 138 -8.33 -1.50 -6.83
CA ALA A 138 -7.76 -0.23 -6.39
C ALA A 138 -6.24 -0.32 -6.24
N GLU A 139 -5.60 0.84 -6.25
CA GLU A 139 -4.16 1.03 -6.10
C GLU A 139 -3.90 2.06 -5.00
N LEU A 140 -3.11 1.65 -4.02
CA LEU A 140 -2.71 2.41 -2.86
C LEU A 140 -1.21 2.68 -2.90
N GLU A 141 -0.80 3.87 -2.50
CA GLU A 141 0.59 4.26 -2.38
C GLU A 141 0.92 4.52 -0.91
N LEU A 142 1.92 3.82 -0.37
CA LEU A 142 2.37 4.00 1.01
C LEU A 142 3.23 5.26 1.12
N VAL A 143 2.67 6.34 1.69
CA VAL A 143 3.29 7.67 1.69
C VAL A 143 3.89 8.08 3.03
N ASN A 144 3.52 7.43 4.14
CA ASN A 144 4.12 7.69 5.44
C ASN A 144 4.10 6.44 6.33
N LYS A 145 5.16 6.26 7.12
CA LYS A 145 5.29 5.28 8.20
C LYS A 145 5.75 6.00 9.46
N ASP A 146 4.84 6.26 10.38
CA ASP A 146 5.16 6.75 11.72
C ASP A 146 5.48 5.57 12.64
N ARG A 147 6.77 5.28 12.78
CA ARG A 147 7.24 4.19 13.64
C ARG A 147 7.12 4.51 15.12
N LYS A 148 7.16 5.78 15.49
CA LYS A 148 7.13 6.21 16.88
C LYS A 148 5.75 5.93 17.48
N HIS A 149 4.71 6.27 16.73
CA HIS A 149 3.33 6.10 17.17
C HIS A 149 2.67 4.84 16.60
N GLY A 150 3.30 4.16 15.64
CA GLY A 150 2.81 2.91 15.08
C GLY A 150 1.66 3.12 14.10
N SER A 151 1.76 4.12 13.22
CA SER A 151 0.75 4.40 12.19
C SER A 151 1.34 4.49 10.79
N MET A 152 0.52 4.19 9.78
CA MET A 152 0.89 4.29 8.37
C MET A 152 -0.20 4.98 7.57
N LYS A 153 0.20 5.64 6.48
CA LYS A 153 -0.70 6.38 5.61
C LYS A 153 -0.58 5.92 4.18
N PHE A 154 -1.72 5.65 3.57
CA PHE A 154 -1.85 5.40 2.14
C PHE A 154 -2.54 6.58 1.46
N ASN A 155 -2.06 6.92 0.27
CA ASN A 155 -2.84 7.65 -0.71
C ASN A 155 -3.54 6.64 -1.62
N VAL A 156 -4.81 6.88 -1.94
CA VAL A 156 -5.51 6.14 -2.99
C VAL A 156 -5.20 6.81 -4.32
N ILE A 157 -4.42 6.13 -5.17
CA ILE A 157 -3.98 6.66 -6.46
C ILE A 157 -4.79 6.08 -7.64
N GLY A 158 -5.50 4.98 -7.40
CA GLY A 158 -6.53 4.46 -8.29
C GLY A 158 -7.62 3.77 -7.49
N ASP A 159 -8.88 4.04 -7.80
CA ASP A 159 -10.02 3.35 -7.19
C ASP A 159 -11.09 3.13 -8.25
N GLY A 160 -11.16 1.91 -8.78
CA GLY A 160 -12.18 1.52 -9.75
C GLY A 160 -13.56 1.30 -9.11
N THR A 161 -13.66 1.33 -7.78
CA THR A 161 -14.87 1.03 -7.01
C THR A 161 -15.55 2.29 -6.46
N GLY A 162 -14.77 3.35 -6.21
CA GLY A 162 -15.23 4.56 -5.51
C GLY A 162 -15.48 4.36 -4.02
N ALA A 163 -15.11 3.20 -3.46
CA ALA A 163 -15.38 2.82 -2.08
C ALA A 163 -14.34 3.37 -1.09
N LEU A 164 -13.15 3.72 -1.57
CA LEU A 164 -12.02 4.08 -0.72
C LEU A 164 -11.95 5.60 -0.51
N PRO A 165 -11.67 6.08 0.72
CA PRO A 165 -11.39 7.49 0.94
C PRO A 165 -10.05 7.87 0.29
N LYS A 166 -9.87 9.12 -0.16
CA LYS A 166 -8.64 9.57 -0.85
C LYS A 166 -7.35 9.28 -0.08
N LYS A 167 -7.42 9.26 1.25
CA LYS A 167 -6.31 8.94 2.15
C LYS A 167 -6.81 7.97 3.22
N ILE A 168 -5.96 7.02 3.57
CA ILE A 168 -6.25 6.02 4.61
C ILE A 168 -5.11 6.07 5.62
N THR A 169 -5.41 6.45 6.86
CA THR A 169 -4.48 6.31 7.99
C THR A 169 -4.88 5.11 8.83
N LEU A 170 -3.92 4.23 9.11
CA LEU A 170 -4.09 3.02 9.88
C LEU A 170 -3.11 3.02 11.05
N ALA A 171 -3.55 2.59 12.22
CA ALA A 171 -2.72 2.41 13.39
C ALA A 171 -2.63 0.93 13.77
N LYS A 172 -1.47 0.54 14.29
CA LYS A 172 -1.10 -0.85 14.51
C LYS A 172 -1.52 -1.36 15.88
N ASN A 173 -1.97 -2.61 15.94
CA ASN A 173 -2.20 -3.37 17.16
C ASN A 173 -3.10 -2.65 18.18
N LEU A 174 -4.09 -1.88 17.70
CA LEU A 174 -5.03 -1.23 18.58
C LEU A 174 -6.04 -2.26 19.13
N PRO A 175 -6.51 -2.10 20.39
CA PRO A 175 -7.47 -3.01 21.01
C PRO A 175 -8.76 -3.22 20.20
N GLN A 176 -9.19 -2.19 19.47
CA GLN A 176 -10.40 -2.17 18.67
C GLN A 176 -10.34 -3.11 17.46
N TYR A 177 -9.14 -3.52 17.03
CA TYR A 177 -8.98 -4.35 15.84
C TYR A 177 -9.81 -5.64 15.90
N ILE A 178 -9.81 -6.35 17.04
CA ILE A 178 -10.48 -7.65 17.13
C ILE A 178 -12.01 -7.51 16.98
N SER A 179 -12.60 -6.51 17.65
CA SER A 179 -14.02 -6.23 17.55
C SER A 179 -14.39 -5.72 16.15
N ASP A 180 -13.62 -4.77 15.61
CA ASP A 180 -13.86 -4.21 14.28
C ASP A 180 -13.71 -5.29 13.20
N PHE A 181 -12.72 -6.17 13.32
CA PHE A 181 -12.49 -7.25 12.37
C PHE A 181 -13.65 -8.23 12.39
N LYS A 182 -14.17 -8.59 13.57
CA LYS A 182 -15.33 -9.48 13.66
C LYS A 182 -16.56 -8.83 13.03
N GLU A 183 -16.88 -7.60 13.41
CA GLU A 183 -18.01 -6.85 12.88
C GLU A 183 -17.95 -6.71 11.35
N LEU A 184 -16.79 -6.29 10.82
CA LEU A 184 -16.58 -6.16 9.38
C LEU A 184 -16.58 -7.52 8.67
N SER A 185 -16.01 -8.57 9.26
CA SER A 185 -16.03 -9.90 8.67
C SER A 185 -17.46 -10.45 8.58
N ASP A 186 -18.27 -10.26 9.62
CA ASP A 186 -19.68 -10.66 9.63
C ASP A 186 -20.45 -9.89 8.54
N TYR A 187 -20.26 -8.56 8.47
CA TYR A 187 -20.85 -7.71 7.43
C TYR A 187 -20.44 -8.14 6.00
N CYS A 188 -19.15 -8.31 5.76
CA CYS A 188 -18.61 -8.68 4.45
C CYS A 188 -19.00 -10.12 4.05
N GLY A 189 -19.27 -10.99 5.03
CA GLY A 189 -19.82 -12.34 4.79
C GLY A 189 -21.27 -12.30 4.29
N GLU A 190 -22.07 -11.33 4.76
CA GLU A 190 -23.46 -11.15 4.35
C GLU A 190 -23.62 -10.38 3.03
N SER A 191 -22.71 -9.45 2.71
CA SER A 191 -22.81 -8.59 1.53
C SER A 191 -23.01 -9.36 0.20
N PRO A 192 -22.30 -10.48 -0.08
CA PRO A 192 -22.58 -11.30 -1.25
C PRO A 192 -23.97 -11.92 -1.25
N ILE A 193 -24.46 -12.37 -0.10
CA ILE A 193 -25.80 -12.96 0.01
C ILE A 193 -26.85 -11.91 -0.35
N GLN A 194 -26.70 -10.69 0.15
CA GLN A 194 -27.61 -9.58 -0.16
C GLN A 194 -27.57 -9.21 -1.65
N TYR A 195 -26.36 -9.09 -2.22
CA TYR A 195 -26.19 -8.80 -3.64
C TYR A 195 -26.86 -9.84 -4.55
N TRP A 196 -26.66 -11.13 -4.27
CA TRP A 196 -27.28 -12.20 -5.05
C TRP A 196 -28.81 -12.24 -4.86
N LYS A 197 -29.31 -12.04 -3.63
CA LYS A 197 -30.76 -11.92 -3.37
C LYS A 197 -31.41 -10.81 -4.17
N ASP A 198 -30.74 -9.69 -4.38
CA ASP A 198 -31.24 -8.57 -5.19
C ASP A 198 -31.08 -8.79 -6.70
N PHE A 199 -30.04 -9.51 -7.10
CA PHE A 199 -29.71 -9.76 -8.50
C PHE A 199 -30.71 -10.73 -9.17
N TYR A 200 -31.12 -11.81 -8.48
CA TYR A 200 -32.00 -12.83 -9.05
C TYR A 200 -33.43 -12.32 -9.40
N PRO A 201 -34.12 -11.55 -8.53
CA PRO A 201 -35.43 -10.97 -8.85
C PRO A 201 -35.37 -9.95 -10.00
N LYS A 202 -34.26 -9.20 -10.13
CA LYS A 202 -34.06 -8.22 -11.21
C LYS A 202 -33.89 -8.88 -12.58
N ARG A 203 -33.30 -10.09 -12.65
CA ARG A 203 -33.30 -10.90 -13.89
C ARG A 203 -34.67 -11.46 -14.22
N GLY A 204 -35.43 -11.93 -13.24
CA GLY A 204 -36.79 -12.47 -13.46
C GLY A 204 -37.76 -11.46 -14.07
N LYS A 205 -37.62 -10.17 -13.75
CA LYS A 205 -38.46 -9.09 -14.32
C LYS A 205 -38.04 -8.65 -15.74
N ASN A 206 -36.82 -8.94 -16.18
CA ASN A 206 -36.30 -8.53 -17.48
C ASN A 206 -36.40 -9.61 -18.57
N ILE A 207 -36.93 -10.80 -18.24
CA ILE A 207 -37.17 -11.89 -19.22
C ILE A 207 -38.61 -11.82 -19.79
N HIS A 208 -39.47 -10.98 -19.23
CA HIS A 208 -40.86 -10.78 -19.66
C HIS A 208 -41.11 -9.42 -20.32
N LYS A 209 -40.08 -8.79 -20.90
CA LYS A 209 -40.22 -7.58 -21.70
C LYS A 209 -39.74 -7.80 -23.12
#